data_AF-A0A355QZU9-F1
#
_entry.id   AF-A0A355QZU9-F1
#
_cell.length_a   1.000
_cell.length_b   1.000
_cell.length_c   1.000
_cell.angle_alpha   90.00
_cell.angle_beta   90.00
_cell.angle_gamma   90.00
#
_symmetry.space_group_name_H-M   'P 1'
#
loop_
_entity.id
_entity.type
_entity.pdbx_description
1 polymer ?
#
loop_
_entity_poly.entity_id
_entity_poly.type
_entity_poly.pdbx_seq_one_letter_code
_entity_poly.pdbx_strand_id
1 'polypeptide(L)'
;MLRKSLRVQILSLLGGSVLAMLLIALVCFQFLSSSVRGYAELVDGPLRASQLIDEANLQFKIQVQEWKNVLLRGRQPAEMDKYWQQFQAREEQVQQLLGQLIDSSDARLKASLQQLRDSHRQLGQAYAQGRQAFLAAGGDPVAGDRAVKGVDRAASEQMSELVEQLRADARQRAASINASAERTVWLGLLVMLASAVLVGLLSLWLVNRSLIEPIRQL
;
A
#
# COMPACT_ATOMS: atom_id res chain seq x y z
N MET A 1 -14.68 -13.75 63.66
CA MET A 1 -14.57 -13.89 62.19
C MET A 1 -15.28 -12.72 61.54
N LEU A 2 -14.56 -12.00 60.67
CA LEU A 2 -14.75 -10.59 60.37
C LEU A 2 -16.15 -10.21 59.87
N ARG A 3 -16.91 -9.46 60.68
CA ARG A 3 -17.91 -8.49 60.19
C ARG A 3 -17.17 -7.46 59.34
N LYS A 4 -16.89 -7.76 58.07
CA LYS A 4 -16.42 -6.73 57.13
C LYS A 4 -17.58 -5.75 56.97
N SER A 5 -17.39 -4.52 57.45
CA SER A 5 -18.35 -3.42 57.33
C SER A 5 -18.90 -3.37 55.90
N LEU A 6 -20.22 -3.21 55.74
CA LEU A 6 -20.90 -3.05 54.45
C LEU A 6 -20.15 -2.08 53.51
N ARG A 7 -19.51 -1.04 54.07
CA ARG A 7 -18.64 -0.13 53.33
C ARG A 7 -17.46 -0.83 52.65
N VAL A 8 -16.74 -1.71 53.34
CA VAL A 8 -15.59 -2.45 52.79
C VAL A 8 -16.03 -3.41 51.69
N GLN A 9 -17.19 -4.05 51.83
CA GLN A 9 -17.75 -4.90 50.78
C GLN A 9 -18.13 -4.08 49.54
N ILE A 10 -18.89 -2.99 49.71
CA ILE A 10 -19.27 -2.08 48.62
C ILE A 10 -18.03 -1.47 47.95
N LEU A 11 -17.05 -1.02 48.73
CA LEU A 11 -15.78 -0.48 48.21
C LEU A 11 -14.95 -1.52 47.47
N SER A 12 -14.93 -2.78 47.92
CA SER A 12 -14.25 -3.86 47.20
C SER A 12 -14.93 -4.23 45.89
N LEU A 13 -16.26 -4.13 45.84
CA LEU A 13 -17.06 -4.37 44.64
C LEU A 13 -16.88 -3.25 43.61
N LEU A 14 -16.95 -2.00 44.05
CA LEU A 14 -16.67 -0.80 43.23
C LEU A 14 -15.21 -0.79 42.76
N GLY A 15 -14.26 -1.06 43.65
CA GLY A 15 -12.85 -1.13 43.28
C GLY A 15 -12.56 -2.25 42.28
N GLY A 16 -13.14 -3.43 42.49
CA GLY A 16 -13.02 -4.56 41.58
C GLY A 16 -13.65 -4.32 40.21
N SER A 17 -14.82 -3.68 40.15
CA SER A 17 -15.49 -3.36 38.89
C SER A 17 -14.73 -2.28 38.10
N VAL A 18 -14.21 -1.25 38.78
CA VAL A 18 -13.35 -0.22 38.15
C VAL A 18 -12.05 -0.84 37.63
N LEU A 19 -11.43 -1.75 38.40
CA LEU A 19 -10.22 -2.45 37.97
C LEU A 19 -10.49 -3.34 36.74
N ALA A 20 -11.63 -4.04 36.73
CA ALA A 20 -12.05 -4.86 35.59
C ALA A 20 -12.31 -4.01 34.34
N MET A 21 -12.99 -2.86 34.49
CA MET A 21 -13.19 -1.91 33.38
C MET A 21 -11.86 -1.38 32.83
N LEU A 22 -10.90 -1.06 33.70
CA LEU A 22 -9.57 -0.62 33.30
C LEU A 22 -8.81 -1.69 32.52
N LEU A 23 -8.88 -2.95 32.96
CA LEU A 23 -8.23 -4.07 32.26
C LEU A 23 -8.88 -4.33 30.89
N ILE A 24 -10.21 -4.29 30.81
CA ILE A 24 -10.95 -4.41 29.53
C ILE A 24 -10.59 -3.25 28.59
N ALA A 25 -10.53 -2.02 29.10
CA ALA A 25 -10.15 -0.85 28.32
C ALA A 25 -8.71 -0.95 27.80
N LEU A 26 -7.77 -1.42 28.63
CA LEU A 26 -6.37 -1.61 28.24
C LEU A 26 -6.22 -2.68 27.16
N VAL A 27 -6.91 -3.80 27.29
CA VAL A 27 -6.94 -4.87 26.27
C VAL A 27 -7.54 -4.34 24.97
N CYS A 28 -8.68 -3.63 25.03
CA CYS A 28 -9.28 -3.01 23.85
C CYS A 28 -8.33 -2.01 23.18
N PHE A 29 -7.64 -1.19 23.98
CA PHE A 29 -6.68 -0.21 23.46
C PHE A 29 -5.49 -0.89 22.77
N GLN A 30 -4.96 -1.97 23.33
CA GLN A 30 -3.89 -2.74 22.69
C GLN A 30 -4.36 -3.37 21.37
N PHE A 31 -5.54 -4.01 21.36
CA PHE A 31 -6.11 -4.61 20.14
C PHE A 31 -6.42 -3.59 19.04
N LEU A 32 -6.95 -2.42 19.42
CA LEU A 32 -7.22 -1.34 18.47
C LEU A 32 -5.90 -0.77 17.93
N SER A 33 -4.91 -0.57 18.80
CA SER A 33 -3.61 -0.03 18.43
C SER A 33 -2.78 -0.97 17.54
N SER A 34 -2.86 -2.29 17.74
CA SER A 34 -2.23 -3.27 16.85
C SER A 34 -2.93 -3.32 15.49
N SER A 35 -4.25 -3.18 15.46
CA SER A 35 -5.04 -3.14 14.21
C SER A 35 -4.73 -1.90 13.37
N VAL A 36 -4.60 -0.73 14.01
CA VAL A 36 -4.23 0.53 13.33
C VAL A 36 -2.80 0.50 12.80
N ARG A 37 -1.85 -0.07 13.56
CA ARG A 37 -0.44 -0.22 13.11
C ARG A 37 -0.31 -1.20 11.96
N GLY A 38 -1.00 -2.34 12.02
CA GLY A 38 -1.08 -3.28 10.90
C GLY A 38 -1.72 -2.68 9.66
N TYR A 39 -2.71 -1.79 9.82
CA TYR A 39 -3.32 -1.06 8.70
C TYR A 39 -2.35 -0.08 8.06
N ALA A 40 -1.56 0.66 8.85
CA ALA A 40 -0.55 1.59 8.33
C ALA A 40 0.55 0.88 7.53
N GLU A 41 1.12 -0.22 8.06
CA GLU A 41 2.17 -0.98 7.35
C GLU A 41 1.64 -1.73 6.12
N LEU A 42 0.42 -2.29 6.17
CA LEU A 42 -0.12 -3.05 5.04
C LEU A 42 -0.77 -2.18 3.95
N VAL A 43 -1.15 -0.93 4.25
CA VAL A 43 -1.68 0.01 3.25
C VAL A 43 -0.55 0.77 2.55
N ASP A 44 0.49 1.23 3.27
CA ASP A 44 1.50 2.08 2.66
C ASP A 44 2.42 1.35 1.67
N GLY A 45 2.78 0.09 1.92
CA GLY A 45 3.69 -0.67 1.05
C GLY A 45 3.11 -0.95 -0.35
N PRO A 46 2.02 -1.73 -0.46
CA PRO A 46 1.39 -2.07 -1.75
C PRO A 46 0.87 -0.83 -2.50
N LEU A 47 0.36 0.17 -1.77
CA LEU A 47 -0.10 1.42 -2.37
C LEU A 47 1.07 2.21 -2.97
N ARG A 48 2.20 2.31 -2.26
CA ARG A 48 3.40 2.98 -2.75
C ARG A 48 4.00 2.28 -3.97
N ALA A 49 4.03 0.94 -3.98
CA ALA A 49 4.46 0.18 -5.15
C ALA A 49 3.58 0.45 -6.37
N SER A 50 2.24 0.47 -6.18
CA SER A 50 1.28 0.82 -7.23
C SER A 50 1.46 2.26 -7.73
N GLN A 51 1.73 3.21 -6.84
CA GLN A 51 1.98 4.61 -7.22
C GLN A 51 3.25 4.76 -8.04
N LEU A 52 4.35 4.09 -7.64
CA LEU A 52 5.62 4.14 -8.36
C LEU A 52 5.52 3.57 -9.77
N ILE A 53 4.82 2.43 -9.95
CA ILE A 53 4.66 1.84 -11.28
C ILE A 53 3.71 2.66 -12.17
N ASP A 54 2.67 3.26 -11.59
CA ASP A 54 1.76 4.16 -12.32
C ASP A 54 2.48 5.43 -12.79
N GLU A 55 3.33 6.00 -11.93
CA GLU A 55 4.17 7.15 -12.28
C GLU A 55 5.19 6.76 -13.35
N ALA A 56 5.84 5.60 -13.25
CA ALA A 56 6.77 5.11 -14.27
C ALA A 56 6.07 4.95 -15.64
N ASN A 57 4.86 4.39 -15.65
CA ASN A 57 4.05 4.24 -16.86
C ASN A 57 3.62 5.60 -17.44
N LEU A 58 3.28 6.58 -16.59
CA LEU A 58 2.96 7.94 -17.02
C LEU A 58 4.18 8.61 -17.67
N GLN A 59 5.34 8.59 -17.00
CA GLN A 59 6.57 9.18 -17.53
C GLN A 59 7.01 8.51 -18.84
N PHE A 60 6.83 7.19 -18.95
CA PHE A 60 7.10 6.46 -20.19
C PHE A 60 6.17 6.90 -21.34
N LYS A 61 4.87 7.08 -21.08
CA LYS A 61 3.94 7.63 -22.09
C LYS A 61 4.33 9.04 -22.53
N ILE A 62 4.76 9.88 -21.59
CA ILE A 62 5.26 11.23 -21.89
C ILE A 62 6.53 11.14 -22.73
N GLN A 63 7.47 10.25 -22.39
CA GLN A 63 8.69 10.01 -23.18
C GLN A 63 8.35 9.65 -24.63
N VAL A 64 7.43 8.72 -24.86
CA VAL A 64 6.98 8.34 -26.22
C VAL A 64 6.36 9.54 -26.95
N GLN A 65 5.66 10.42 -26.23
CA GLN A 65 5.11 11.65 -26.80
C GLN A 65 6.21 12.65 -27.18
N GLU A 66 7.24 12.80 -26.35
CA GLU A 66 8.40 13.64 -26.67
C GLU A 66 9.19 13.12 -27.86
N TRP A 67 9.29 11.79 -28.00
CA TRP A 67 9.85 11.20 -29.21
C TRP A 67 9.07 11.60 -30.47
N LYS A 68 7.73 11.57 -30.43
CA LYS A 68 6.91 12.08 -31.55
C LYS A 68 7.15 13.57 -31.79
N ASN A 69 7.34 14.37 -30.74
CA ASN A 69 7.66 15.79 -30.87
C ASN A 69 9.02 15.98 -31.58
N VAL A 70 10.03 15.17 -31.25
CA VAL A 70 11.33 15.13 -31.94
C VAL A 70 11.13 14.84 -33.44
N LEU A 71 10.37 13.81 -33.79
CA LEU A 71 10.14 13.46 -35.20
C LEU A 71 9.37 14.55 -35.97
N LEU A 72 8.35 15.16 -35.34
CA LEU A 72 7.48 16.11 -36.02
C LEU A 72 8.06 17.53 -36.11
N ARG A 73 8.83 17.95 -35.09
CA ARG A 73 9.32 19.35 -34.96
C ARG A 73 10.83 19.47 -35.00
N GLY A 74 11.57 18.37 -34.87
CA GLY A 74 13.03 18.34 -34.79
C GLY A 74 13.78 18.66 -36.09
N ARG A 75 13.10 19.11 -37.15
CA ARG A 75 13.79 19.70 -38.32
C ARG A 75 14.48 21.01 -37.97
N GLN A 76 13.96 21.74 -36.99
CA GLN A 76 14.62 22.93 -36.45
C GLN A 76 15.57 22.50 -35.32
N PRO A 77 16.87 22.86 -35.38
CA PRO A 77 17.85 22.41 -34.38
C PRO A 77 17.45 22.75 -32.94
N ALA A 78 16.90 23.94 -32.70
CA ALA A 78 16.46 24.37 -31.38
C ALA A 78 15.30 23.49 -30.82
N GLU A 79 14.33 23.14 -31.67
CA GLU A 79 13.23 22.26 -31.26
C GLU A 79 13.69 20.81 -31.10
N MET A 80 14.63 20.35 -31.93
CA MET A 80 15.27 19.02 -31.79
C MET A 80 15.92 18.89 -30.42
N ASP A 81 16.79 19.82 -30.06
CA ASP A 81 17.52 19.75 -28.79
C ASP A 81 16.56 19.85 -27.60
N LYS A 82 15.55 20.73 -27.68
CA LYS A 82 14.52 20.91 -26.65
C LYS A 82 13.72 19.63 -26.39
N TYR A 83 13.15 19.01 -27.42
CA TYR A 83 12.34 17.79 -27.22
C TYR A 83 13.20 16.57 -26.92
N TRP A 84 14.44 16.52 -27.45
CA TRP A 84 15.36 15.44 -27.12
C TRP A 84 15.81 15.50 -25.65
N GLN A 85 16.11 16.67 -25.11
CA GLN A 85 16.41 16.82 -23.69
C GLN A 85 15.22 16.43 -22.81
N GLN A 86 14.00 16.81 -23.19
CA GLN A 86 12.79 16.40 -22.47
C GLN A 86 12.61 14.88 -22.53
N PHE A 87 12.80 14.27 -23.70
CA PHE A 87 12.79 12.81 -23.86
C PHE A 87 13.78 12.12 -22.90
N GLN A 88 15.04 12.58 -22.85
CA GLN A 88 16.07 11.99 -22.00
C GLN A 88 15.77 12.18 -20.51
N ALA A 89 15.20 13.33 -20.12
CA ALA A 89 14.77 13.55 -18.74
C ALA A 89 13.68 12.57 -18.31
N ARG A 90 12.72 12.26 -19.20
CA ARG A 90 11.68 11.25 -18.94
C ARG A 90 12.26 9.84 -18.90
N GLU A 91 13.18 9.52 -19.79
CA GLU A 91 13.90 8.24 -19.80
C GLU A 91 14.59 7.98 -18.45
N GLU A 92 15.31 8.98 -17.94
CA GLU A 92 16.00 8.90 -16.65
C GLU A 92 14.99 8.73 -15.50
N GLN A 93 13.91 9.50 -15.50
CA GLN A 93 12.85 9.39 -14.50
C GLN A 93 12.24 7.98 -14.45
N VAL A 94 11.94 7.38 -15.59
CA VAL A 94 11.42 6.00 -15.65
C VAL A 94 12.44 5.03 -15.05
N GLN A 95 13.73 5.14 -15.41
CA GLN A 95 14.78 4.27 -14.86
C GLN A 95 14.92 4.42 -13.33
N GLN A 96 14.83 5.65 -12.81
CA GLN A 96 14.88 5.93 -11.38
C GLN A 96 13.67 5.34 -10.65
N LEU A 97 12.45 5.53 -11.16
CA LEU A 97 11.22 4.99 -10.56
C LEU A 97 11.23 3.46 -10.54
N LEU A 98 11.63 2.82 -11.64
CA LEU A 98 11.79 1.36 -11.68
C LEU A 98 12.89 0.89 -10.71
N GLY A 99 13.98 1.65 -10.54
CA GLY A 99 15.00 1.37 -9.53
C GLY A 99 14.46 1.38 -8.10
N GLN A 100 13.74 2.43 -7.72
CA GLN A 100 13.10 2.54 -6.40
C GLN A 100 12.10 1.40 -6.15
N LEU A 101 11.35 1.02 -7.17
CA LEU A 101 10.41 -0.09 -7.10
C LEU A 101 11.13 -1.44 -6.92
N ILE A 102 12.24 -1.67 -7.62
CA ILE A 102 13.10 -2.87 -7.46
C ILE A 102 13.65 -2.99 -6.04
N ASP A 103 14.07 -1.87 -5.45
CA ASP A 103 14.68 -1.86 -4.11
C ASP A 103 13.67 -2.13 -2.99
N SER A 104 12.41 -1.77 -3.22
CA SER A 104 11.30 -1.98 -2.28
C SER A 104 10.47 -3.24 -2.53
N SER A 105 10.75 -3.98 -3.62
CA SER A 105 9.99 -5.16 -4.02
C SER A 105 10.55 -6.47 -3.46
N ASP A 106 9.67 -7.48 -3.35
CA ASP A 106 10.05 -8.85 -3.01
C ASP A 106 10.76 -9.58 -4.16
N ALA A 107 11.38 -10.72 -3.88
CA ALA A 107 12.14 -11.48 -4.86
C ALA A 107 11.33 -11.92 -6.09
N ARG A 108 10.00 -12.07 -5.95
CA ARG A 108 9.11 -12.49 -7.04
C ARG A 108 8.91 -11.36 -8.04
N LEU A 109 8.64 -10.14 -7.56
CA LEU A 109 8.48 -8.94 -8.40
C LEU A 109 9.80 -8.40 -8.94
N LYS A 110 10.88 -8.56 -8.18
CA LYS A 110 12.20 -8.00 -8.51
C LYS A 110 12.70 -8.44 -9.88
N ALA A 111 12.53 -9.71 -10.24
CA ALA A 111 12.98 -10.25 -11.53
C ALA A 111 12.24 -9.60 -12.71
N SER A 112 10.91 -9.53 -12.65
CA SER A 112 10.10 -8.90 -13.70
C SER A 112 10.39 -7.40 -13.84
N LEU A 113 10.59 -6.71 -12.71
CA LEU A 113 10.96 -5.29 -12.71
C LEU A 113 12.35 -5.03 -13.28
N GLN A 114 13.33 -5.91 -13.00
CA GLN A 114 14.67 -5.84 -13.59
C GLN A 114 14.60 -6.04 -15.10
N GLN A 115 13.86 -7.05 -15.55
CA GLN A 115 13.63 -7.29 -16.98
C GLN A 115 12.99 -6.07 -17.67
N LEU A 116 11.97 -5.47 -17.06
CA LEU A 116 11.33 -4.26 -17.59
C LEU A 116 12.32 -3.08 -17.65
N ARG A 117 13.12 -2.88 -16.59
CA ARG A 117 14.12 -1.81 -16.54
C ARG A 117 15.19 -1.98 -17.63
N ASP A 118 15.62 -3.21 -17.89
CA ASP A 118 16.61 -3.51 -18.91
C ASP A 118 16.02 -3.40 -20.33
N SER A 119 14.78 -3.86 -20.54
CA SER A 119 14.03 -3.64 -21.78
C SER A 119 13.88 -2.15 -22.10
N HIS A 120 13.52 -1.33 -21.10
CA HIS A 120 13.45 0.12 -21.27
C HIS A 120 14.82 0.74 -21.60
N ARG A 121 15.92 0.24 -21.04
CA ARG A 121 17.28 0.71 -21.40
C ARG A 121 17.63 0.37 -22.85
N GLN A 122 17.25 -0.81 -23.32
CA GLN A 122 17.43 -1.21 -24.72
C GLN A 122 16.58 -0.33 -25.66
N LEU A 123 15.35 -0.01 -25.25
CA LEU A 123 14.49 0.92 -25.98
C LEU A 123 15.11 2.32 -26.07
N GLY A 124 15.70 2.83 -25.00
CA GLY A 124 16.47 4.08 -24.99
C GLY A 124 17.58 4.12 -26.05
N GLN A 125 18.32 3.02 -26.19
CA GLN A 125 19.35 2.88 -27.23
C GLN A 125 18.75 2.88 -28.64
N ALA A 126 17.60 2.23 -28.83
CA ALA A 126 16.88 2.26 -30.11
C ALA A 126 16.39 3.67 -30.48
N TYR A 127 15.91 4.46 -29.50
CA TYR A 127 15.57 5.86 -29.71
C TYR A 127 16.78 6.72 -30.10
N ALA A 128 17.93 6.50 -29.47
CA ALA A 128 19.17 7.20 -29.84
C ALA A 128 19.60 6.89 -31.29
N GLN A 129 19.48 5.63 -31.72
CA GLN A 129 19.72 5.23 -33.11
C GLN A 129 18.68 5.84 -34.06
N GLY A 130 17.41 5.87 -33.67
CA GLY A 130 16.34 6.52 -34.41
C GLY A 130 16.59 8.02 -34.60
N ARG A 131 17.10 8.72 -33.58
CA ARG A 131 17.49 10.13 -33.70
C ARG A 131 18.62 10.33 -34.70
N GLN A 132 19.63 9.46 -34.70
CA GLN A 132 20.72 9.52 -35.68
C GLN A 132 20.20 9.29 -37.10
N ALA A 133 19.32 8.32 -37.30
CA ALA A 133 18.70 8.04 -38.59
C ALA A 133 17.83 9.22 -39.08
N PHE A 134 17.05 9.83 -38.18
CA PHE A 134 16.27 11.03 -38.47
C PHE A 134 17.15 12.19 -38.96
N LEU A 135 18.26 12.46 -38.26
CA LEU A 135 19.19 13.53 -38.62
C LEU A 135 19.91 13.23 -39.95
N ALA A 136 20.37 11.99 -40.15
CA ALA A 136 21.02 11.58 -41.39
C ALA A 136 20.10 11.65 -42.61
N ALA A 137 18.79 11.48 -42.41
CA ALA A 137 17.77 11.61 -43.46
C ALA A 137 17.26 13.06 -43.66
N GLY A 138 17.93 14.06 -43.08
CA GLY A 138 17.52 15.47 -43.23
C GLY A 138 16.21 15.81 -42.49
N GLY A 139 15.90 15.07 -41.42
CA GLY A 139 14.68 15.24 -40.63
C GLY A 139 13.46 14.59 -41.24
N ASP A 140 13.62 13.40 -41.83
CA ASP A 140 12.51 12.52 -42.22
C ASP A 140 11.98 11.74 -41.00
N PRO A 141 10.73 11.99 -40.56
CA PRO A 141 10.10 11.28 -39.46
C PRO A 141 10.05 9.75 -39.67
N VAL A 142 9.90 9.30 -40.91
CA VAL A 142 9.75 7.88 -41.24
C VAL A 142 11.08 7.14 -41.05
N ALA A 143 12.19 7.77 -41.41
CA ALA A 143 13.53 7.22 -41.20
C ALA A 143 13.84 7.04 -39.70
N GLY A 144 13.44 8.01 -38.87
CA GLY A 144 13.62 7.94 -37.41
C GLY A 144 12.72 6.90 -36.74
N ASP A 145 11.44 6.84 -37.11
CA ASP A 145 10.46 5.91 -36.51
C ASP A 145 10.80 4.44 -36.79
N ARG A 146 11.33 4.13 -37.98
CA ARG A 146 11.65 2.77 -38.39
C ARG A 146 12.62 2.06 -37.44
N ALA A 147 13.52 2.78 -36.79
CA ALA A 147 14.51 2.22 -35.86
C ALA A 147 13.89 1.80 -34.52
N VAL A 148 12.75 2.39 -34.13
CA VAL A 148 12.10 2.17 -32.83
C VAL A 148 10.87 1.27 -32.94
N LYS A 149 10.31 1.18 -34.15
CA LYS A 149 9.13 0.39 -34.46
C LYS A 149 9.32 -1.08 -34.08
N GLY A 150 8.47 -1.57 -33.17
CA GLY A 150 8.49 -2.94 -32.65
C GLY A 150 9.07 -3.04 -31.24
N VAL A 151 10.22 -2.42 -30.98
CA VAL A 151 10.85 -2.40 -29.64
C VAL A 151 10.01 -1.58 -28.65
N ASP A 152 9.51 -0.42 -29.09
CA ASP A 152 8.60 0.44 -28.29
C ASP A 152 7.33 -0.32 -27.87
N ARG A 153 6.75 -1.07 -28.81
CA ARG A 153 5.54 -1.84 -28.56
C ARG A 153 5.75 -2.94 -27.51
N ALA A 154 6.83 -3.70 -27.61
CA ALA A 154 7.15 -4.76 -26.66
C ALA A 154 7.38 -4.20 -25.24
N ALA A 155 8.12 -3.09 -25.12
CA ALA A 155 8.34 -2.43 -23.82
C ALA A 155 7.04 -1.83 -23.25
N SER A 156 6.19 -1.24 -24.10
CA SER A 156 4.87 -0.73 -23.72
C SER A 156 3.94 -1.83 -23.20
N GLU A 157 3.90 -2.97 -23.89
CA GLU A 157 3.10 -4.13 -23.49
C GLU A 157 3.60 -4.68 -22.14
N GLN A 158 4.91 -4.88 -21.98
CA GLN A 158 5.50 -5.32 -20.71
C GLN A 158 5.21 -4.35 -19.55
N MET A 159 5.35 -3.04 -19.77
CA MET A 159 5.02 -2.02 -18.76
C MET A 159 3.54 -2.10 -18.37
N SER A 160 2.64 -2.20 -19.35
CA SER A 160 1.20 -2.25 -19.09
C SER A 160 0.78 -3.53 -18.36
N GLU A 161 1.35 -4.69 -18.72
CA GLU A 161 1.11 -5.94 -18.01
C GLU A 161 1.57 -5.86 -16.56
N LEU A 162 2.75 -5.30 -16.31
CA LEU A 162 3.28 -5.17 -14.96
C LEU A 162 2.43 -4.21 -14.12
N VAL A 163 2.01 -3.08 -14.68
CA VAL A 163 1.08 -2.14 -14.02
C VAL A 163 -0.20 -2.85 -13.60
N GLU A 164 -0.81 -3.63 -14.48
CA GLU A 164 -2.05 -4.35 -14.15
C GLU A 164 -1.82 -5.46 -13.10
N GLN A 165 -0.69 -6.17 -13.16
CA GLN A 165 -0.31 -7.15 -12.13
C GLN A 165 -0.15 -6.50 -10.76
N LEU A 166 0.62 -5.41 -10.65
CA LEU A 166 0.83 -4.72 -9.38
C LEU A 166 -0.48 -4.11 -8.84
N ARG A 167 -1.34 -3.57 -9.71
CA ARG A 167 -2.66 -3.07 -9.32
C ARG A 167 -3.57 -4.17 -8.81
N ALA A 168 -3.58 -5.33 -9.47
CA ALA A 168 -4.35 -6.49 -9.05
C ALA A 168 -3.87 -7.00 -7.68
N ASP A 169 -2.56 -7.12 -7.49
CA ASP A 169 -1.95 -7.52 -6.22
C ASP A 169 -2.27 -6.53 -5.10
N ALA A 170 -2.18 -5.22 -5.36
CA ALA A 170 -2.53 -4.18 -4.39
C ALA A 170 -4.01 -4.25 -4.00
N ARG A 171 -4.92 -4.44 -4.96
CA ARG A 171 -6.36 -4.61 -4.72
C ARG A 171 -6.66 -5.86 -3.91
N GLN A 172 -6.03 -7.00 -4.25
CA GLN A 172 -6.22 -8.26 -3.54
C GLN A 172 -5.72 -8.16 -2.08
N ARG A 173 -4.55 -7.54 -1.87
CA ARG A 173 -4.03 -7.29 -0.53
C ARG A 173 -4.96 -6.36 0.27
N ALA A 174 -5.40 -5.25 -0.32
CA ALA A 174 -6.37 -4.33 0.29
C ALA A 174 -7.66 -5.04 0.71
N ALA A 175 -8.22 -5.90 -0.16
CA ALA A 175 -9.40 -6.69 0.17
C ALA A 175 -9.17 -7.67 1.32
N SER A 176 -8.02 -8.36 1.33
CA SER A 176 -7.65 -9.29 2.42
C SER A 176 -7.47 -8.59 3.76
N ILE A 177 -6.93 -7.37 3.75
CA ILE A 177 -6.75 -6.52 4.95
C ILE A 177 -8.12 -6.12 5.49
N ASN A 178 -9.02 -5.65 4.62
CA ASN A 178 -10.34 -5.21 5.04
C ASN A 178 -11.14 -6.37 5.67
N ALA A 179 -11.10 -7.56 5.05
CA ALA A 179 -11.73 -8.75 5.61
C ALA A 179 -11.13 -9.18 6.97
N SER A 180 -9.81 -9.07 7.12
CA SER A 180 -9.11 -9.38 8.38
C SER A 180 -9.43 -8.37 9.48
N ALA A 181 -9.55 -7.09 9.12
CA ALA A 181 -9.93 -6.01 10.02
C ALA A 181 -11.37 -6.21 10.54
N GLU A 182 -12.33 -6.52 9.66
CA GLU A 182 -13.72 -6.80 10.06
C GLU A 182 -13.83 -7.96 11.06
N ARG A 183 -13.11 -9.07 10.80
CA ARG A 183 -13.11 -10.23 11.70
C ARG A 183 -12.51 -9.91 13.06
N THR A 184 -11.45 -9.10 13.08
CA THR A 184 -10.78 -8.66 14.30
C THR A 184 -11.67 -7.74 15.13
N VAL A 185 -12.38 -6.81 14.47
CA VAL A 185 -13.38 -5.94 15.12
C VAL A 185 -14.51 -6.77 15.73
N TRP A 186 -15.05 -7.74 15.00
CA TRP A 186 -16.13 -8.62 15.51
C TRP A 186 -15.70 -9.47 16.71
N LEU A 187 -14.50 -10.05 16.66
CA LEU A 187 -13.94 -10.79 17.80
C LEU A 187 -13.74 -9.88 19.01
N GLY A 188 -13.23 -8.65 18.81
CA GLY A 188 -13.09 -7.64 19.86
C GLY A 188 -14.44 -7.28 20.50
N LEU A 189 -15.47 -7.07 19.68
CA LEU A 189 -16.85 -6.83 20.14
C LEU A 189 -17.40 -8.00 20.96
N LEU A 190 -17.20 -9.23 20.50
CA LEU A 190 -17.62 -10.45 21.20
C LEU A 190 -16.92 -10.59 22.57
N VAL A 191 -15.61 -10.37 22.63
CA VAL A 191 -14.83 -10.44 23.87
C VAL A 191 -15.28 -9.35 24.86
N MET A 192 -15.56 -8.14 24.35
CA MET A 192 -16.07 -7.04 25.18
C MET A 192 -17.43 -7.38 25.78
N LEU A 193 -18.35 -7.91 24.97
CA LEU A 193 -19.69 -8.28 25.38
C LEU A 193 -19.65 -9.45 26.39
N ALA A 194 -18.84 -10.46 26.13
CA ALA A 194 -18.62 -11.59 27.04
C ALA A 194 -18.04 -11.14 28.39
N SER A 195 -17.09 -10.20 28.38
CA SER A 195 -16.48 -9.64 29.60
C SER A 195 -17.50 -8.85 30.42
N ALA A 196 -18.34 -8.03 29.77
CA ALA A 196 -19.41 -7.29 30.44
C ALA A 196 -20.42 -8.22 31.12
N VAL A 197 -20.83 -9.29 30.42
CA VAL A 197 -21.72 -10.32 30.98
C VAL A 197 -21.07 -11.02 32.17
N LEU A 198 -19.79 -11.42 32.06
CA LEU A 198 -19.06 -12.08 33.13
C LEU A 198 -18.98 -11.21 34.40
N VAL A 199 -18.64 -9.92 34.24
CA VAL A 199 -18.58 -8.96 35.36
C VAL A 199 -19.97 -8.78 35.99
N GLY A 200 -21.03 -8.68 35.17
CA GLY A 200 -22.41 -8.60 35.65
C GLY A 200 -22.83 -9.82 36.47
N LEU A 201 -22.54 -11.03 35.96
CA LEU A 201 -22.85 -12.29 36.64
C LEU A 201 -22.07 -12.44 37.95
N LEU A 202 -20.77 -12.13 37.95
CA LEU A 202 -19.94 -12.16 39.15
C LEU A 202 -20.45 -11.17 40.21
N SER A 203 -20.87 -9.98 39.79
CA SER A 203 -21.42 -8.95 40.69
C SER A 203 -22.74 -9.42 41.32
N LEU A 204 -23.67 -9.95 40.51
CA LEU A 204 -24.94 -10.50 41.00
C LEU A 204 -24.73 -11.68 41.95
N TRP A 205 -23.81 -12.60 41.60
CA TRP A 205 -23.49 -13.75 42.43
C TRP A 205 -22.91 -13.34 43.79
N LEU A 206 -21.97 -12.39 43.80
CA LEU A 206 -21.37 -11.89 45.04
C LEU A 206 -22.40 -11.16 45.91
N VAL A 207 -23.28 -10.34 45.32
CA VAL A 207 -24.35 -9.65 46.05
C VAL A 207 -25.32 -10.65 46.66
N ASN A 208 -25.77 -11.65 45.89
CA ASN A 208 -26.74 -12.63 46.37
C ASN A 208 -26.16 -13.46 47.53
N ARG A 209 -24.93 -13.96 47.38
CA ARG A 209 -24.25 -14.79 48.39
C ARG A 209 -23.77 -14.00 49.61
N SER A 210 -23.32 -12.76 49.43
CA SER A 210 -22.65 -12.00 50.50
C SER A 210 -23.56 -11.02 51.24
N LEU A 211 -24.67 -10.58 50.62
CA LEU A 211 -25.59 -9.61 51.20
C LEU A 211 -26.98 -10.21 51.46
N ILE A 212 -27.55 -10.97 50.52
CA ILE A 212 -28.95 -11.43 50.63
C ILE A 212 -29.06 -12.66 51.54
N GLU A 213 -28.20 -13.66 51.35
CA GLU A 213 -28.17 -14.88 52.16
C GLU A 213 -28.01 -14.65 53.68
N PRO A 214 -27.09 -13.79 54.16
CA PRO A 214 -26.95 -13.52 55.60
C PRO A 214 -28.05 -12.63 56.17
N ILE A 215 -28.76 -11.84 55.35
CA ILE A 215 -29.91 -11.04 55.82
C ILE A 215 -31.16 -11.92 55.96
N ARG A 216 -31.32 -12.96 55.14
CA ARG A 216 -32.42 -13.94 55.26
C ARG A 216 -32.30 -14.90 56.45
N GLN A 217 -31.13 -14.98 57.07
CA GLN A 217 -30.87 -15.82 58.24
C GLN A 217 -30.95 -15.04 59.58
N LEU A 218 -31.39 -13.78 59.53
CA LEU A 218 -31.78 -12.95 60.67
C LEU A 218 -33.31 -12.89 60.76
#